data_AF-A0A926H2D5-F1
#
_entry.id   AF-A0A926H2D5-F1
#
_cell.length_a   1.000
_cell.length_b   1.000
_cell.length_c   1.000
_cell.angle_alpha   90.00
_cell.angle_beta   90.00
_cell.angle_gamma   90.00
#
_symmetry.space_group_name_H-M   'P 1'
#
loop_
_entity.id
_entity.type
_entity.pdbx_description
1 polymer ?
#
loop_
_entity_poly.entity_id
_entity_poly.type
_entity_poly.pdbx_seq_one_letter_code
_entity_poly.pdbx_strand_id
1 'polypeptide(L)'
;MCSIDANGRTKYPPLQLRPFNTAEMQRRGETVDDFSAYGSIIPLDGTNAGLRLLIGNYGGHGLIAADQSAVWWHSAPLSSLTGGFGGLADVDNDGRLELCVCYASGVLVCLDLLTGDERWQLDIGMVASGIVTCDIDGCGRSEFIVATREGILLAVGVDLEGAPAIIWRIDLGYSLGPPVVADFDGDGNSEVLVVSGDGYLYAINDIQWIRARGGTVDDSPSIPVRVS
;
A
#
# COMPACT_ATOMS: atom_id res chain seq x y z
N MET A 1 28.54 -9.59 -12.33
CA MET A 1 29.03 -8.40 -13.05
C MET A 1 29.01 -8.67 -14.54
N CYS A 2 28.33 -7.83 -15.34
CA CYS A 2 28.41 -7.90 -16.80
C CYS A 2 29.84 -7.58 -17.26
N SER A 3 30.37 -8.32 -18.23
CA SER A 3 31.66 -8.04 -18.85
C SER A 3 31.47 -7.65 -20.30
N ILE A 4 32.46 -7.01 -20.92
CA ILE A 4 32.43 -6.65 -22.34
C ILE A 4 33.44 -7.54 -23.06
N ASP A 5 33.05 -8.13 -24.18
CA ASP A 5 33.95 -8.97 -24.98
C ASP A 5 34.92 -8.14 -25.84
N ALA A 6 35.89 -8.83 -26.46
CA ALA A 6 36.91 -8.20 -27.29
C ALA A 6 36.37 -7.45 -28.52
N ASN A 7 35.07 -7.61 -28.84
CA ASN A 7 34.40 -6.91 -29.95
C ASN A 7 33.47 -5.80 -29.45
N GLY A 8 33.56 -5.41 -28.18
CA GLY A 8 32.76 -4.34 -27.58
C GLY A 8 31.31 -4.72 -27.29
N ARG A 9 30.97 -6.03 -27.30
CA ARG A 9 29.61 -6.49 -26.97
C ARG A 9 29.51 -6.82 -25.49
N THR A 10 28.45 -6.34 -24.85
CA THR A 10 28.13 -6.71 -23.47
C THR A 10 27.82 -8.20 -23.39
N LYS A 11 28.67 -8.96 -22.70
CA LYS A 11 28.38 -10.33 -22.25
C LYS A 11 27.54 -10.25 -20.99
N TYR A 12 26.24 -10.46 -21.17
CA TYR A 12 25.36 -10.78 -20.08
C TYR A 12 25.71 -12.18 -19.55
N PRO A 13 25.74 -12.41 -18.23
CA PRO A 13 25.71 -13.77 -17.73
C PRO A 13 24.50 -14.50 -18.34
N PRO A 14 24.56 -15.83 -18.55
CA PRO A 14 23.40 -16.58 -19.01
C PRO A 14 22.21 -16.26 -18.09
N LEU A 15 21.02 -16.13 -18.67
CA LEU A 15 19.80 -15.76 -17.97
C LEU A 15 19.63 -16.65 -16.72
N GLN A 16 20.03 -16.14 -15.56
CA GLN A 16 19.85 -16.80 -14.27
C GLN A 16 18.54 -16.29 -13.69
N LEU A 17 17.43 -16.76 -14.25
CA LEU A 17 16.18 -16.73 -13.49
C LEU A 17 16.36 -17.73 -12.35
N ARG A 18 16.39 -17.27 -11.09
CA ARG A 18 16.09 -18.19 -9.98
C ARG A 18 14.70 -18.74 -10.29
N PRO A 19 14.51 -20.06 -10.40
CA PRO A 19 13.16 -20.60 -10.53
C PRO A 19 12.36 -20.17 -9.29
N PHE A 20 11.16 -19.62 -9.50
CA PHE A 20 10.15 -19.47 -8.45
C PHE A 20 9.73 -20.88 -8.03
N ASN A 21 10.55 -21.54 -7.21
CA ASN A 21 10.51 -22.98 -7.06
C ASN A 21 9.70 -23.38 -5.84
N THR A 22 8.40 -23.19 -5.95
CA THR A 22 7.43 -23.62 -4.93
C THR A 22 7.58 -25.10 -4.57
N ALA A 23 8.03 -25.95 -5.52
CA ALA A 23 8.27 -27.38 -5.30
C ALA A 23 9.53 -27.69 -4.48
N GLU A 24 10.55 -26.83 -4.49
CA GLU A 24 11.72 -26.95 -3.62
C GLU A 24 11.45 -26.36 -2.23
N MET A 25 10.72 -25.25 -2.16
CA MET A 25 10.26 -24.69 -0.88
C MET A 25 9.34 -25.68 -0.15
N GLN A 26 8.38 -26.30 -0.84
CA GLN A 26 7.55 -27.37 -0.29
C GLN A 26 8.37 -28.58 0.18
N ARG A 27 9.43 -28.96 -0.55
CA ARG A 27 10.35 -30.04 -0.12
C ARG A 27 11.17 -29.67 1.12
N ARG A 28 11.46 -28.38 1.32
CA ARG A 28 12.18 -27.84 2.49
C ARG A 28 11.25 -27.50 3.65
N GLY A 29 9.93 -27.57 3.46
CA GLY A 29 8.94 -27.18 4.46
C GLY A 29 8.89 -25.66 4.71
N GLU A 30 9.38 -24.86 3.77
CA GLU A 30 9.38 -23.39 3.87
C GLU A 30 7.99 -22.85 3.54
N THR A 31 7.44 -22.02 4.43
CA THR A 31 6.09 -21.42 4.31
C THR A 31 6.11 -19.94 3.98
N VAL A 32 7.31 -19.35 3.86
CA VAL A 32 7.58 -17.94 3.57
C VAL A 32 8.58 -17.84 2.42
N ASP A 33 8.54 -16.75 1.65
CA ASP A 33 9.51 -16.43 0.60
C ASP A 33 10.11 -15.05 0.87
N ASP A 34 11.39 -14.82 0.60
CA ASP A 34 12.02 -13.49 0.68
C ASP A 34 11.96 -12.75 -0.67
N PHE A 35 11.45 -13.39 -1.72
CA PHE A 35 11.34 -12.82 -3.05
C PHE A 35 10.37 -11.62 -3.11
N SER A 36 10.93 -10.42 -3.25
CA SER A 36 10.17 -9.21 -3.50
C SER A 36 10.09 -8.90 -5.00
N ALA A 37 8.89 -8.56 -5.49
CA ALA A 37 8.66 -8.07 -6.85
C ALA A 37 7.86 -6.78 -6.85
N TYR A 38 7.96 -6.00 -7.94
CA TYR A 38 7.19 -4.77 -8.14
C TYR A 38 7.34 -3.74 -7.01
N GLY A 39 8.44 -3.80 -6.26
CA GLY A 39 8.65 -2.95 -5.10
C GLY A 39 9.20 -1.57 -5.46
N SER A 40 9.00 -0.63 -4.55
CA SER A 40 9.59 0.72 -4.61
C SER A 40 10.70 0.85 -3.59
N ILE A 41 11.81 1.49 -3.98
CA ILE A 41 12.88 1.89 -3.07
C ILE A 41 12.68 3.36 -2.73
N ILE A 42 12.39 3.65 -1.47
CA ILE A 42 12.18 5.01 -0.98
C ILE A 42 13.39 5.41 -0.12
N PRO A 43 14.21 6.39 -0.54
CA PRO A 43 15.27 6.92 0.30
C PRO A 43 14.68 7.69 1.48
N LEU A 44 15.20 7.43 2.67
CA LEU A 44 14.91 8.26 3.84
C LEU A 44 15.93 9.40 3.95
N ASP A 45 15.48 10.55 4.41
CA ASP A 45 16.27 11.77 4.56
C ASP A 45 16.52 12.13 6.05
N GLY A 46 17.08 13.32 6.29
CA GLY A 46 17.35 13.82 7.63
C GLY A 46 18.30 12.95 8.44
N THR A 47 17.93 12.64 9.69
CA THR A 47 18.73 11.79 10.60
C THR A 47 18.82 10.34 10.14
N ASN A 48 17.94 9.92 9.22
CA ASN A 48 17.90 8.57 8.66
C ASN A 48 18.57 8.50 7.28
N ALA A 49 19.33 9.55 6.91
CA ALA A 49 20.09 9.62 5.68
C ALA A 49 21.04 8.41 5.55
N GLY A 50 20.67 7.48 4.67
CA GLY A 50 21.39 6.22 4.46
C GLY A 50 20.49 4.99 4.52
N LEU A 51 19.34 5.08 5.16
CA LEU A 51 18.32 4.04 5.13
C LEU A 51 17.50 4.13 3.85
N ARG A 52 17.03 2.98 3.37
CA ARG A 52 16.14 2.83 2.22
C ARG A 52 15.02 1.89 2.61
N LEU A 53 13.78 2.34 2.46
CA LEU A 53 12.63 1.46 2.59
C LEU A 53 12.45 0.70 1.28
N LEU A 54 12.38 -0.62 1.36
CA LEU A 54 11.93 -1.48 0.27
C LEU A 54 10.51 -1.97 0.61
N ILE A 55 9.52 -1.35 -0.01
CA ILE A 55 8.15 -1.86 0.02
C ILE A 55 8.03 -2.87 -1.11
N GLY A 56 8.08 -4.14 -0.76
CA GLY A 56 7.95 -5.23 -1.72
C GLY A 56 6.56 -5.81 -1.81
N ASN A 57 6.12 -6.10 -3.04
CA ASN A 57 4.95 -6.95 -3.24
C ASN A 57 5.38 -8.41 -3.31
N TYR A 58 4.45 -9.27 -2.90
CA TYR A 58 4.51 -10.71 -2.80
C TYR A 58 5.35 -11.22 -1.62
N GLY A 59 6.69 -11.26 -1.68
CA GLY A 59 7.47 -12.00 -0.68
C GLY A 59 7.83 -11.23 0.59
N GLY A 60 8.00 -9.91 0.55
CA GLY A 60 8.36 -9.21 1.79
C GLY A 60 8.69 -7.74 1.64
N HIS A 61 8.74 -7.06 2.77
CA HIS A 61 9.04 -5.64 2.89
C HIS A 61 10.03 -5.44 4.03
N GLY A 62 10.84 -4.40 3.93
CA GLY A 62 11.95 -4.23 4.85
C GLY A 62 12.64 -2.89 4.74
N LEU A 63 13.32 -2.50 5.80
CA LEU A 63 14.24 -1.38 5.81
C LEU A 63 15.66 -1.91 5.62
N ILE A 64 16.37 -1.35 4.64
CA ILE A 64 17.77 -1.69 4.38
C ILE A 64 18.66 -0.48 4.62
N ALA A 65 19.88 -0.72 5.09
CA ALA A 65 20.91 0.30 5.20
C ALA A 65 21.61 0.54 3.85
N ALA A 66 22.44 1.59 3.78
CA ALA A 66 23.15 1.98 2.56
C ALA A 66 24.10 0.89 2.04
N ASP A 67 24.60 0.03 2.93
CA ASP A 67 25.44 -1.12 2.60
C ASP A 67 24.63 -2.36 2.16
N GLN A 68 23.31 -2.21 1.99
CA GLN A 68 22.34 -3.25 1.60
C GLN A 68 22.10 -4.33 2.66
N SER A 69 22.60 -4.15 3.88
CA SER A 69 22.18 -4.98 5.01
C SER A 69 20.74 -4.68 5.41
N ALA A 70 19.97 -5.71 5.77
CA ALA A 70 18.65 -5.51 6.34
C ALA A 70 18.79 -4.93 7.75
N VAL A 71 18.13 -3.81 8.01
CA VAL A 71 17.86 -3.33 9.37
C VAL A 71 16.80 -4.23 9.99
N TRP A 72 15.70 -4.44 9.25
CA TRP A 72 14.67 -5.42 9.55
C TRP A 72 14.04 -5.91 8.24
N TRP A 73 13.43 -7.10 8.29
CA TRP A 73 12.74 -7.69 7.14
C TRP A 73 11.55 -8.54 7.61
N HIS A 74 10.39 -8.31 6.99
CA HIS A 74 9.20 -9.14 7.17
C HIS A 74 8.92 -9.91 5.88
N SER A 75 8.91 -11.23 6.01
CA SER A 75 8.50 -12.13 4.91
C SER A 75 7.01 -12.44 5.01
N ALA A 76 6.30 -12.22 3.92
CA ALA A 76 4.92 -12.62 3.81
C ALA A 76 4.81 -14.15 3.68
N PRO A 77 3.86 -14.79 4.38
CA PRO A 77 3.61 -16.21 4.17
C PRO A 77 3.05 -16.43 2.76
N LEU A 78 3.39 -17.56 2.13
CA LEU A 78 2.86 -17.92 0.81
C LEU A 78 1.34 -18.03 0.77
N SER A 79 0.71 -18.31 1.92
CA SER A 79 -0.74 -18.34 2.08
C SER A 79 -1.38 -16.95 2.11
N SER A 80 -0.59 -15.89 2.32
CA SER A 80 -1.07 -14.52 2.45
C SER A 80 0.03 -13.54 2.06
N LEU A 81 0.16 -13.30 0.76
CA LEU A 81 1.18 -12.44 0.17
C LEU A 81 0.75 -10.96 0.23
N THR A 82 1.69 -10.02 0.12
CA THR A 82 1.38 -8.58 -0.03
C THR A 82 1.08 -8.27 -1.49
N GLY A 83 -0.20 -8.03 -1.83
CA GLY A 83 -0.63 -7.89 -3.23
C GLY A 83 -0.60 -6.46 -3.80
N GLY A 84 -0.59 -5.46 -2.92
CA GLY A 84 -0.69 -4.05 -3.27
C GLY A 84 0.33 -3.21 -2.51
N PHE A 85 0.57 -1.99 -3.01
CA PHE A 85 1.52 -1.05 -2.41
C PHE A 85 1.06 -0.64 -1.01
N GLY A 86 1.99 -0.65 -0.05
CA GLY A 86 1.77 -0.13 1.29
C GLY A 86 1.72 1.40 1.35
N GLY A 87 1.11 1.93 2.40
CA GLY A 87 1.03 3.37 2.68
C GLY A 87 2.03 3.79 3.75
N LEU A 88 2.49 5.04 3.69
CA LEU A 88 3.37 5.66 4.68
C LEU A 88 2.72 6.91 5.26
N ALA A 89 2.58 6.98 6.57
CA ALA A 89 1.97 8.11 7.26
C ALA A 89 2.45 8.19 8.70
N ASP A 90 2.44 9.39 9.27
CA ASP A 90 2.43 9.59 10.72
C ASP A 90 0.96 9.57 11.16
N VAL A 91 0.49 8.41 11.61
CA VAL A 91 -0.95 8.21 11.88
C VAL A 91 -1.36 8.55 13.30
N ASP A 92 -0.41 8.56 14.23
CA ASP A 92 -0.63 8.90 15.63
C ASP A 92 -0.08 10.29 16.02
N ASN A 93 0.55 11.01 15.07
CA ASN A 93 1.17 12.32 15.22
C ASN A 93 2.29 12.32 16.28
N ASP A 94 3.03 11.21 16.36
CA ASP A 94 4.22 11.08 17.23
C ASP A 94 5.50 11.63 16.57
N GLY A 95 5.42 12.06 15.30
CA GLY A 95 6.53 12.59 14.51
C GLY A 95 7.37 11.51 13.84
N ARG A 96 6.94 10.25 13.88
CA ARG A 96 7.53 9.11 13.18
C ARG A 96 6.56 8.63 12.12
N LEU A 97 7.11 7.96 11.11
CA LEU A 97 6.28 7.37 10.08
C LEU A 97 6.01 5.91 10.43
N GLU A 98 4.79 5.49 10.14
CA GLU A 98 4.37 4.11 10.11
C GLU A 98 4.28 3.61 8.66
N LEU A 99 4.48 2.31 8.49
CA LEU A 99 4.21 1.58 7.26
C LEU A 99 2.96 0.72 7.44
N CYS A 100 1.94 0.95 6.62
CA CYS A 100 0.79 0.05 6.52
C CYS A 100 0.90 -0.84 5.30
N VAL A 101 0.75 -2.15 5.50
CA VAL A 101 0.70 -3.16 4.44
C VAL A 101 -0.59 -3.97 4.53
N CYS A 102 -1.10 -4.41 3.39
CA CYS A 102 -2.25 -5.32 3.34
C CYS A 102 -1.80 -6.69 2.83
N TYR A 103 -2.11 -7.71 3.63
CA TYR A 103 -1.93 -9.09 3.24
C TYR A 103 -3.15 -9.62 2.48
N ALA A 104 -2.96 -10.58 1.59
CA ALA A 104 -4.04 -11.20 0.80
C ALA A 104 -5.12 -11.91 1.63
N SER A 105 -4.86 -12.16 2.92
CA SER A 105 -5.84 -12.63 3.90
C SER A 105 -6.85 -11.56 4.30
N GLY A 106 -6.63 -10.30 3.95
CA GLY A 106 -7.46 -9.17 4.32
C GLY A 106 -7.05 -8.50 5.64
N VAL A 107 -5.85 -8.79 6.13
CA VAL A 107 -5.31 -8.16 7.35
C VAL A 107 -4.42 -7.00 6.95
N LEU A 108 -4.76 -5.81 7.45
CA LEU A 108 -3.88 -4.65 7.48
C LEU A 108 -2.95 -4.77 8.67
N VAL A 109 -1.67 -4.49 8.45
CA VAL A 109 -0.66 -4.44 9.51
C VAL A 109 0.06 -3.11 9.42
N CYS A 110 0.12 -2.42 10.56
CA CYS A 110 0.83 -1.17 10.72
C CYS A 110 2.10 -1.39 11.53
N LEU A 111 3.23 -0.96 10.96
CA LEU A 111 4.56 -1.16 11.51
C LEU A 111 5.21 0.19 11.80
N ASP A 112 5.99 0.27 12.87
CA ASP A 112 6.97 1.35 13.02
C ASP A 112 7.97 1.26 11.87
N LEU A 113 8.14 2.34 11.10
CA LEU A 113 8.99 2.30 9.90
C LEU A 113 10.46 2.00 10.23
N LEU A 114 10.96 2.46 11.36
CA LEU A 114 12.39 2.37 11.69
C LEU A 114 12.75 1.06 12.37
N THR A 115 11.87 0.55 13.23
CA THR A 115 12.13 -0.71 13.96
C THR A 115 11.54 -1.93 13.27
N GLY A 116 10.47 -1.74 12.49
CA GLY A 116 9.69 -2.83 11.90
C GLY A 116 8.78 -3.52 12.91
N ASP A 117 8.64 -2.99 14.13
CA ASP A 117 7.75 -3.56 15.14
C ASP A 117 6.29 -3.32 14.77
N GLU A 118 5.45 -4.33 14.95
CA GLU A 118 4.01 -4.21 14.76
C GLU A 118 3.42 -3.27 15.83
N ARG A 119 2.81 -2.18 15.37
CA ARG A 119 2.03 -1.26 16.20
C ARG A 119 0.64 -1.83 16.41
N TRP A 120 0.00 -2.26 15.32
CA TRP A 120 -1.32 -2.88 15.34
C TRP A 120 -1.61 -3.68 14.07
N GLN A 121 -2.66 -4.50 14.14
CA GLN A 121 -3.26 -5.17 12.99
C GLN A 121 -4.78 -4.97 12.99
N LEU A 122 -5.37 -4.92 11.80
CA LEU A 122 -6.80 -4.78 11.60
C LEU A 122 -7.27 -5.73 10.50
N ASP A 123 -8.16 -6.66 10.84
CA ASP A 123 -8.81 -7.53 9.85
C ASP A 123 -9.95 -6.78 9.18
N ILE A 124 -9.75 -6.41 7.91
CA ILE A 124 -10.77 -5.80 7.05
C ILE A 124 -11.45 -6.84 6.15
N GLY A 125 -10.98 -8.09 6.15
CA GLY A 125 -11.54 -9.19 5.35
C GLY A 125 -11.49 -8.98 3.83
N MET A 126 -10.66 -8.06 3.35
CA MET A 126 -10.65 -7.57 1.97
C MET A 126 -9.24 -7.32 1.47
N VAL A 127 -9.00 -7.54 0.18
CA VAL A 127 -7.67 -7.37 -0.41
C VAL A 127 -7.51 -5.96 -0.94
N ALA A 128 -6.54 -5.22 -0.41
CA ALA A 128 -6.21 -3.90 -0.94
C ALA A 128 -5.69 -3.99 -2.38
N SER A 129 -6.22 -3.14 -3.26
CA SER A 129 -5.65 -2.87 -4.58
C SER A 129 -4.57 -1.77 -4.52
N GLY A 130 -4.64 -0.89 -3.52
CA GLY A 130 -3.62 0.09 -3.18
C GLY A 130 -3.96 0.82 -1.89
N ILE A 131 -2.93 1.38 -1.25
CA ILE A 131 -3.05 2.21 -0.06
C ILE A 131 -2.38 3.55 -0.36
N VAL A 132 -3.06 4.64 -0.07
CA VAL A 132 -2.50 6.00 -0.05
C VAL A 132 -2.74 6.63 1.31
N THR A 133 -2.07 7.73 1.59
CA THR A 133 -2.13 8.40 2.88
C THR A 133 -2.43 9.88 2.72
N CYS A 134 -3.28 10.40 3.59
CA CYS A 134 -3.64 11.81 3.66
C CYS A 134 -4.31 12.11 5.01
N ASP A 135 -4.13 13.34 5.50
CA ASP A 135 -4.98 13.91 6.55
C ASP A 135 -6.30 14.34 5.88
N ILE A 136 -7.27 13.43 5.83
CA ILE A 136 -8.50 13.63 5.05
C ILE A 136 -9.48 14.56 5.77
N ASP A 137 -9.45 14.58 7.10
CA ASP A 137 -10.36 15.36 7.93
C ASP A 137 -9.73 16.65 8.50
N GLY A 138 -8.47 16.90 8.18
CA GLY A 138 -7.72 18.09 8.60
C GLY A 138 -7.41 18.11 10.09
N CYS A 139 -7.47 16.97 10.78
CA CYS A 139 -7.22 16.90 12.22
C CYS A 139 -5.73 16.88 12.60
N GLY A 140 -4.84 16.82 11.60
CA GLY A 140 -3.40 16.78 11.77
C GLY A 140 -2.85 15.36 12.04
N ARG A 141 -3.70 14.33 11.95
CA ARG A 141 -3.27 12.92 11.84
C ARG A 141 -3.57 12.46 10.43
N SER A 142 -2.69 11.66 9.85
CA SER A 142 -2.95 11.08 8.52
C SER A 142 -3.69 9.75 8.62
N GLU A 143 -4.58 9.50 7.68
CA GLU A 143 -5.28 8.23 7.52
C GLU A 143 -4.66 7.40 6.39
N PHE A 144 -4.81 6.08 6.49
CA PHE A 144 -4.64 5.16 5.38
C PHE A 144 -5.95 5.05 4.59
N ILE A 145 -5.92 5.51 3.34
CA ILE A 145 -7.01 5.32 2.40
C ILE A 145 -6.79 4.03 1.62
N VAL A 146 -7.66 3.05 1.86
CA VAL A 146 -7.53 1.68 1.35
C VAL A 146 -8.63 1.42 0.33
N ALA A 147 -8.25 1.25 -0.94
CA ALA A 147 -9.15 0.76 -1.97
C ALA A 147 -9.04 -0.76 -2.06
N THR A 148 -10.17 -1.46 -2.17
CA THR A 148 -10.20 -2.92 -2.18
C THR A 148 -10.70 -3.52 -3.49
N ARG A 149 -10.30 -4.76 -3.75
CA ARG A 149 -10.76 -5.53 -4.92
C ARG A 149 -12.24 -5.91 -4.82
N GLU A 150 -12.79 -5.87 -3.62
CA GLU A 150 -14.19 -6.15 -3.28
C GLU A 150 -15.09 -4.93 -3.52
N GLY A 151 -14.54 -3.77 -3.88
CA GLY A 151 -15.31 -2.57 -4.18
C GLY A 151 -15.55 -1.65 -3.00
N ILE A 152 -14.79 -1.83 -1.91
CA ILE A 152 -14.90 -1.01 -0.72
C ILE A 152 -13.72 -0.03 -0.68
N LEU A 153 -14.02 1.23 -0.38
CA LEU A 153 -13.04 2.23 0.00
C LEU A 153 -13.16 2.50 1.50
N LEU A 154 -12.02 2.52 2.19
CA LEU A 154 -11.92 2.74 3.63
C LEU A 154 -10.97 3.90 3.92
N ALA A 155 -11.27 4.68 4.96
CA ALA A 155 -10.24 5.37 5.73
C ALA A 155 -9.99 4.61 7.03
N VAL A 156 -8.72 4.32 7.28
CA VAL A 156 -8.25 3.64 8.49
C VAL A 156 -7.25 4.54 9.18
N GLY A 157 -7.49 4.85 10.45
CA GLY A 157 -6.58 5.61 11.30
C GLY A 157 -6.48 4.95 12.67
N VAL A 158 -6.19 5.75 13.68
CA VAL A 158 -6.21 5.34 15.08
C VAL A 158 -7.20 6.18 15.89
N ASP A 159 -7.79 5.57 16.91
CA ASP A 159 -8.58 6.30 17.91
C ASP A 159 -7.68 7.09 18.87
N LEU A 160 -8.31 7.79 19.84
CA LEU A 160 -7.58 8.61 20.81
C LEU A 160 -6.69 7.79 21.75
N GLU A 161 -6.94 6.49 21.84
CA GLU A 161 -6.18 5.52 22.62
C GLU A 161 -5.09 4.84 21.78
N GLY A 162 -5.00 5.13 20.48
CA GLY A 162 -4.01 4.58 19.56
C GLY A 162 -4.39 3.21 18.96
N ALA A 163 -5.62 2.74 19.16
CA ALA A 163 -6.10 1.50 18.57
C ALA A 163 -6.61 1.73 17.14
N PRO A 164 -6.46 0.76 16.22
CA PRO A 164 -6.87 0.93 14.84
C PRO A 164 -8.38 1.09 14.72
N ALA A 165 -8.82 2.05 13.91
CA ALA A 165 -10.22 2.34 13.69
C ALA A 165 -10.52 2.55 12.20
N ILE A 166 -11.66 2.03 11.74
CA ILE A 166 -12.24 2.40 10.45
C ILE A 166 -13.02 3.70 10.68
N ILE A 167 -12.54 4.80 10.12
CA ILE A 167 -13.14 6.13 10.29
C ILE A 167 -14.37 6.26 9.41
N TRP A 168 -14.27 5.82 8.15
CA TRP A 168 -15.41 5.74 7.25
C TRP A 168 -15.26 4.60 6.26
N ARG A 169 -16.39 4.24 5.65
CA ARG A 169 -16.49 3.16 4.66
C ARG A 169 -17.47 3.52 3.55
N ILE A 170 -17.04 3.35 2.32
CA ILE A 170 -17.85 3.55 1.12
C ILE A 170 -17.86 2.26 0.31
N ASP A 171 -19.06 1.80 -0.04
CA ASP A 171 -19.26 0.63 -0.91
C ASP A 171 -19.59 1.13 -2.32
N LEU A 172 -18.68 0.88 -3.27
CA LEU A 172 -18.85 1.21 -4.68
C LEU A 172 -19.29 -0.01 -5.51
N GLY A 173 -19.37 -1.20 -4.89
CA GLY A 173 -19.92 -2.43 -5.47
C GLY A 173 -19.06 -3.10 -6.56
N TYR A 174 -17.96 -2.49 -6.98
CA TYR A 174 -17.10 -3.01 -8.05
C TYR A 174 -15.62 -2.82 -7.70
N SER A 175 -14.79 -3.79 -8.12
CA SER A 175 -13.35 -3.80 -7.86
C SER A 175 -12.68 -2.46 -8.13
N LEU A 176 -11.95 -1.94 -7.14
CA LEU A 176 -11.30 -0.63 -7.22
C LEU A 176 -9.85 -0.76 -7.65
N GLY A 177 -9.38 0.19 -8.45
CA GLY A 177 -7.95 0.40 -8.67
C GLY A 177 -7.27 1.13 -7.51
N PRO A 178 -5.94 1.32 -7.58
CA PRO A 178 -5.22 2.12 -6.59
C PRO A 178 -5.81 3.55 -6.51
N PRO A 179 -6.05 4.06 -5.30
CA PRO A 179 -6.58 5.41 -5.12
C PRO A 179 -5.49 6.47 -5.36
N VAL A 180 -5.93 7.70 -5.61
CA VAL A 180 -5.08 8.90 -5.70
C VAL A 180 -5.69 9.97 -4.81
N VAL A 181 -4.85 10.71 -4.07
CA VAL A 181 -5.30 11.83 -3.25
C VAL A 181 -4.63 13.11 -3.72
N ALA A 182 -5.43 14.15 -3.95
CA ALA A 182 -4.98 15.51 -4.17
C ALA A 182 -6.17 16.49 -4.04
N ASP A 183 -5.85 17.77 -3.87
CA ASP A 183 -6.78 18.87 -4.05
C ASP A 183 -7.06 19.05 -5.56
N PHE A 184 -8.23 18.60 -6.03
CA PHE A 184 -8.61 18.63 -7.44
C PHE A 184 -9.52 19.80 -7.79
N ASP A 185 -10.25 20.34 -6.82
CA ASP A 185 -11.16 21.47 -7.04
C ASP A 185 -10.59 22.83 -6.60
N GLY A 186 -9.43 22.82 -5.94
CA GLY A 186 -8.69 24.01 -5.50
C GLY A 186 -9.25 24.64 -4.22
N ASP A 187 -10.05 23.92 -3.44
CA ASP A 187 -10.62 24.42 -2.19
C ASP A 187 -9.67 24.32 -0.99
N GLY A 188 -8.54 23.62 -1.16
CA GLY A 188 -7.51 23.41 -0.15
C GLY A 188 -7.69 22.15 0.71
N ASN A 189 -8.77 21.40 0.52
CA ASN A 189 -8.97 20.06 1.03
C ASN A 189 -8.52 19.04 -0.01
N SER A 190 -8.31 17.79 0.41
CA SER A 190 -7.91 16.72 -0.53
C SER A 190 -9.09 15.82 -0.86
N GLU A 191 -9.25 15.48 -2.14
CA GLU A 191 -10.22 14.49 -2.59
C GLU A 191 -9.56 13.14 -2.86
N VAL A 192 -10.33 12.07 -2.68
CA VAL A 192 -9.93 10.72 -3.08
C VAL A 192 -10.51 10.40 -4.45
N LEU A 193 -9.63 10.16 -5.42
CA LEU A 193 -9.98 9.60 -6.72
C LEU A 193 -9.75 8.10 -6.75
N VAL A 194 -10.72 7.36 -7.29
CA VAL A 194 -10.59 5.91 -7.48
C VAL A 194 -11.27 5.45 -8.77
N VAL A 195 -10.54 4.66 -9.57
CA VAL A 195 -11.13 3.97 -10.73
C VAL A 195 -11.84 2.71 -10.28
N SER A 196 -12.99 2.43 -10.88
CA SER A 196 -13.83 1.30 -10.52
C SER A 196 -14.06 0.37 -11.72
N GLY A 197 -14.26 -0.91 -11.43
CA GLY A 197 -14.51 -1.96 -12.43
C GLY A 197 -15.79 -1.79 -13.26
N ASP A 198 -16.70 -0.91 -12.83
CA ASP A 198 -17.87 -0.49 -13.63
C ASP A 198 -17.52 0.48 -14.78
N GLY A 199 -16.26 0.90 -14.87
CA GLY A 199 -15.74 1.80 -15.89
C GLY A 199 -15.90 3.28 -15.55
N TYR A 200 -16.22 3.61 -14.30
CA TYR A 200 -16.26 4.99 -13.81
C TYR A 200 -15.00 5.36 -13.02
N LEU A 201 -14.70 6.65 -13.03
CA LEU A 201 -13.82 7.30 -12.06
C LEU A 201 -14.70 7.98 -11.01
N TYR A 202 -14.47 7.67 -9.73
CA TYR A 202 -15.15 8.27 -8.59
C TYR A 202 -14.23 9.31 -7.94
N ALA A 203 -14.77 10.49 -7.65
CA ALA A 203 -14.15 11.51 -6.81
C ALA A 203 -14.95 11.62 -5.52
N ILE A 204 -14.29 11.49 -4.38
CA ILE A 204 -14.91 11.43 -3.06
C ILE A 204 -14.37 12.58 -2.23
N ASN A 205 -15.29 13.40 -1.72
CA ASN A 205 -15.02 14.51 -0.81
C ASN A 205 -15.95 14.46 0.41
N ASP A 206 -15.79 15.38 1.36
CA ASP A 206 -16.57 15.45 2.61
C ASP A 206 -18.08 15.64 2.41
N ILE A 207 -18.53 16.04 1.22
CA ILE A 207 -19.88 16.58 1.00
C ILE A 207 -20.67 15.77 -0.04
N GLN A 208 -20.01 14.94 -0.85
CA GLN A 208 -20.59 14.13 -1.93
C GLN A 208 -19.53 13.24 -2.60
N TRP A 209 -19.98 12.31 -3.44
CA TRP A 209 -19.11 11.73 -4.46
C TRP A 209 -19.71 11.97 -5.84
N ILE A 210 -18.84 12.21 -6.82
CA ILE A 210 -19.21 12.43 -8.22
C ILE A 210 -18.54 11.34 -9.04
N ARG A 211 -19.23 10.81 -10.06
CA ARG A 211 -18.63 9.87 -11.01
C ARG A 211 -18.65 10.38 -12.44
N ALA A 212 -17.62 10.04 -13.20
CA ALA A 212 -17.52 10.42 -14.61
C ALA A 212 -17.13 9.24 -15.50
N ARG A 213 -17.70 9.21 -16.72
CA ARG A 213 -17.33 8.26 -17.78
C ARG A 213 -17.35 8.98 -19.13
N GLY A 214 -16.27 8.85 -19.92
CA GLY A 214 -16.24 9.39 -21.29
C GLY A 214 -16.50 10.90 -21.41
N GLY A 215 -16.18 11.69 -20.39
CA GLY A 215 -16.41 13.14 -20.37
C GLY A 215 -17.80 13.58 -19.92
N THR A 216 -18.71 12.65 -19.59
CA THR A 216 -19.99 12.96 -18.95
C THR A 216 -19.91 12.73 -17.45
N VAL A 217 -20.36 13.73 -16.69
CA VAL A 217 -20.51 13.69 -15.22
C VAL A 217 -21.92 13.18 -14.90
N ASP A 218 -22.03 12.23 -13.99
CA ASP A 218 -23.30 11.71 -13.47
C ASP A 218 -23.36 11.95 -11.96
N ASP A 219 -24.19 12.91 -11.55
CA ASP A 219 -24.39 13.33 -10.15
C ASP A 219 -25.44 12.47 -9.42
N SER A 220 -25.80 11.28 -9.94
CA SER A 220 -26.86 10.45 -9.34
C SER A 220 -26.34 9.68 -8.10
N PRO A 221 -26.83 9.97 -6.87
CA PRO A 221 -26.40 9.26 -5.66
C PRO A 221 -27.09 7.90 -5.61
N SER A 222 -26.46 6.84 -6.13
CA SER A 222 -27.10 5.52 -6.18
C SER A 222 -26.59 4.49 -5.16
N ILE A 223 -25.78 4.87 -4.17
CA ILE A 223 -25.42 3.97 -3.06
C ILE A 223 -25.38 4.76 -1.73
N PRO A 224 -26.10 4.33 -0.68
CA PRO A 224 -26.10 5.03 0.60
C PRO A 224 -24.71 4.96 1.26
N VAL A 225 -24.13 6.13 1.54
CA VAL A 225 -22.98 6.25 2.45
C VAL A 225 -23.49 5.93 3.86
N ARG A 226 -22.95 4.88 4.49
CA ARG A 226 -23.09 4.69 5.93
C ARG A 226 -21.87 5.32 6.60
N VAL A 227 -22.03 6.56 7.05
CA VAL A 227 -21.18 7.12 8.09
C VAL A 227 -21.63 6.45 9.40
N SER A 228 -20.76 5.66 10.04
CA SER A 228 -21.01 5.05 11.34
C SER A 228 -20.38 5.87 12.45
#